data_AF-A0A356KFI7-F1
#
_entry.id   AF-A0A356KFI7-F1
#
_cell.length_a   1.000
_cell.length_b   1.000
_cell.length_c   1.000
_cell.angle_alpha   90.00
_cell.angle_beta   90.00
_cell.angle_gamma   90.00
#
_symmetry.space_group_name_H-M   'P 1'
#
loop_
_entity.id
_entity.type
_entity.pdbx_description
1 polymer ?
#
loop_
_entity_poly.entity_id
_entity_poly.type
_entity_poly.pdbx_seq_one_letter_code
_entity_poly.pdbx_strand_id
1 'polypeptide(L)'
;MRRKIQLSTLSVGRCFTEVKEPGGASEDSKEGITRQAPILAADDAWKVVGEADQGVACQNARGVSKTFPEDAEVVEIPRQGFDRLVERG
;
A
#
# COMPACT_ATOMS: atom_id res chain seq x y z
N MET A 1 1.87 8.48 13.25
CA MET A 1 0.50 8.05 12.91
C MET A 1 0.46 7.78 11.42
N ARG A 2 0.01 6.60 10.98
CA ARG A 2 -0.25 6.32 9.56
C ARG A 2 -1.66 6.80 9.27
N ARG A 3 -1.80 7.80 8.40
CA ARG A 3 -3.10 8.39 8.07
C ARG A 3 -3.79 7.47 7.06
N LYS A 4 -4.95 6.94 7.44
CA LYS A 4 -5.88 6.33 6.49
C LYS A 4 -6.45 7.45 5.62
N ILE A 5 -6.47 7.26 4.32
CA ILE A 5 -7.00 8.21 3.34
C ILE A 5 -7.82 7.43 2.32
N GLN A 6 -8.75 8.10 1.64
CA GLN A 6 -9.50 7.49 0.54
C GLN A 6 -8.63 7.42 -0.71
N LEU A 7 -8.71 6.32 -1.44
CA LEU A 7 -7.91 6.10 -2.64
C LEU A 7 -8.18 7.16 -3.72
N SER A 8 -9.42 7.61 -3.86
CA SER A 8 -9.79 8.72 -4.74
C SER A 8 -9.02 10.02 -4.49
N THR A 9 -8.46 10.22 -3.29
CA THR A 9 -7.66 11.40 -2.97
C THR A 9 -6.20 11.30 -3.45
N LEU A 10 -5.76 10.12 -3.89
CA LEU A 10 -4.42 9.89 -4.39
C LEU A 10 -4.31 10.20 -5.88
N SER A 11 -3.42 11.13 -6.23
CA SER A 11 -3.09 11.43 -7.62
C SER A 11 -2.22 10.33 -8.25
N VAL A 12 -2.21 10.28 -9.59
CA VAL A 12 -1.34 9.39 -10.37
C VAL A 12 0.12 9.50 -9.92
N GLY A 13 0.76 8.34 -9.73
CA GLY A 13 2.14 8.22 -9.26
C GLY A 13 2.30 8.17 -7.74
N ARG A 14 1.24 8.42 -6.95
CA ARG A 14 1.24 8.17 -5.51
C ARG A 14 1.22 6.68 -5.22
N CYS A 15 1.86 6.30 -4.12
CA CYS A 15 2.00 4.91 -3.68
C CYS A 15 1.25 4.69 -2.37
N PHE A 16 0.64 3.52 -2.21
CA PHE A 16 -0.12 3.16 -1.03
C PHE A 16 -0.04 1.66 -0.72
N THR A 17 -0.58 1.27 0.43
CA THR A 17 -0.92 -0.11 0.78
C THR A 17 -2.37 -0.16 1.22
N GLU A 18 -3.01 -1.30 0.99
CA GLU A 18 -4.34 -1.57 1.52
C GLU A 18 -4.32 -1.52 3.06
N VAL A 19 -5.39 -1.01 3.67
CA VAL A 19 -5.58 -1.08 5.12
C VAL A 19 -5.92 -2.53 5.48
N LYS A 20 -4.92 -3.34 5.81
CA LYS A 20 -5.17 -4.60 6.53
C LYS A 20 -5.47 -4.23 7.98
N GLU A 21 -6.72 -4.39 8.41
CA GLU A 21 -7.02 -4.36 9.84
C GLU A 21 -6.18 -5.45 10.53
N PRO A 22 -5.50 -5.15 11.65
CA PRO A 22 -4.72 -6.14 12.38
C PRO A 22 -5.66 -7.15 13.05
N GLY A 23 -6.20 -8.08 12.27
CA GLY A 23 -6.98 -9.21 12.74
C GLY A 23 -6.15 -10.49 12.69
N GLY A 24 -5.49 -10.81 13.80
CA GLY A 24 -5.14 -12.20 14.16
C GLY A 24 -3.76 -12.71 13.77
N ALA A 25 -2.72 -12.16 14.42
CA ALA A 25 -1.48 -12.85 14.87
C ALA A 25 -0.34 -11.83 14.98
N SER A 26 -0.46 -10.87 15.90
CA SER A 26 0.76 -10.43 16.58
C SER A 26 1.03 -11.50 17.63
N GLU A 27 1.78 -12.52 17.26
CA GLU A 27 2.51 -13.29 18.26
C GLU A 27 3.43 -12.30 18.97
N ASP A 28 3.12 -12.10 20.24
CA ASP A 28 3.77 -11.26 21.22
C ASP A 28 5.22 -11.73 21.38
N SER A 29 6.09 -11.32 20.45
CA SER A 29 7.53 -11.44 20.64
C SER A 29 7.96 -10.24 21.47
N LYS A 30 7.92 -10.43 22.78
CA LYS A 30 8.66 -9.67 23.79
C LYS A 30 10.15 -9.64 23.42
N GLU A 31 10.59 -8.81 22.49
CA GLU A 31 11.98 -8.34 22.40
C GLU A 31 12.04 -7.08 21.54
N GLY A 32 12.46 -5.97 22.15
CA GLY A 32 13.06 -4.86 21.42
C GLY A 32 12.09 -3.93 20.70
N ILE A 33 12.25 -2.64 20.95
CA ILE A 33 11.70 -1.57 20.13
C ILE A 33 12.20 -1.77 18.70
N THR A 34 11.40 -2.42 17.87
CA THR A 34 11.56 -2.33 16.43
C THR A 34 10.31 -1.63 15.92
N ARG A 35 10.46 -0.33 15.66
CA ARG A 35 9.58 0.45 14.77
C ARG A 35 9.65 -0.11 13.34
N GLN A 36 9.54 -1.42 13.17
CA GLN A 36 9.37 -2.04 11.88
C GLN A 36 7.97 -1.63 11.44
N ALA A 37 7.94 -0.63 10.55
CA ALA A 37 6.91 -0.58 9.55
C ALA A 37 6.61 -2.03 9.15
N PRO A 38 5.35 -2.53 9.21
CA PRO A 38 5.02 -3.82 8.61
C PRO A 38 5.72 -3.85 7.27
N ILE A 39 6.60 -4.82 7.11
CA ILE A 39 7.41 -5.01 5.92
C ILE A 39 6.39 -5.01 4.78
N LEU A 40 6.36 -3.93 4.00
CA LEU A 40 5.47 -3.83 2.87
C LEU A 40 5.87 -4.94 1.92
N ALA A 41 4.99 -5.93 1.72
CA ALA A 41 5.20 -6.92 0.69
C ALA A 41 5.07 -6.24 -0.68
N ALA A 42 5.87 -6.66 -1.66
CA ALA A 42 5.77 -6.13 -3.02
C ALA A 42 4.37 -6.31 -3.61
N ASP A 43 3.67 -7.37 -3.19
CA ASP A 43 2.29 -7.69 -3.57
C ASP A 43 1.26 -6.74 -2.95
N ASP A 44 1.55 -6.16 -1.79
CA ASP A 44 0.66 -5.28 -1.02
C ASP A 44 0.95 -3.78 -1.26
N ALA A 45 2.07 -3.46 -1.90
CA ALA A 45 2.44 -2.09 -2.23
C ALA A 45 1.94 -1.75 -3.64
N TRP A 46 1.10 -0.73 -3.74
CA TRP A 46 0.42 -0.30 -4.96
C TRP A 46 0.78 1.13 -5.34
N LYS A 47 0.73 1.42 -6.64
CA LYS A 47 0.92 2.76 -7.23
C LYS A 47 -0.28 3.09 -8.09
N VAL A 48 -0.83 4.29 -7.92
CA VAL A 48 -1.90 4.81 -8.78
C VAL A 48 -1.35 5.07 -10.17
N VAL A 49 -1.95 4.45 -11.19
CA VAL A 49 -1.57 4.65 -12.60
C VAL A 49 -2.58 5.51 -13.36
N GLY A 50 -3.83 5.60 -12.90
CA GLY A 50 -4.87 6.40 -13.54
C GLY A 50 -6.24 6.21 -12.90
N GLU A 51 -7.21 6.93 -13.42
CA GLU A 51 -8.63 6.70 -13.16
C GLU A 51 -9.17 5.65 -14.15
N ALA A 52 -10.15 4.86 -13.71
CA ALA A 52 -10.86 3.89 -14.52
C ALA A 52 -12.37 4.16 -14.44
N ASP A 53 -13.14 3.65 -15.41
CA ASP A 53 -14.60 3.87 -15.51
C ASP A 53 -15.37 3.50 -14.23
N GLN A 54 -14.82 2.59 -13.41
CA GLN A 54 -15.40 2.14 -12.14
C GLN A 54 -14.36 2.08 -10.99
N GLY A 55 -13.46 3.06 -10.92
CA GLY A 55 -12.55 3.20 -9.78
C GLY A 55 -11.17 3.73 -10.15
N VAL A 56 -10.14 3.28 -9.42
CA VAL A 56 -8.76 3.76 -9.57
C VAL A 56 -7.88 2.62 -10.06
N ALA A 57 -7.30 2.80 -11.25
CA ALA A 57 -6.35 1.86 -11.82
C ALA A 57 -5.03 1.94 -11.05
N CYS A 58 -4.56 0.81 -10.55
CA CYS A 58 -3.36 0.70 -9.75
C CYS A 58 -2.46 -0.44 -10.25
N GLN A 59 -1.16 -0.32 -9.98
CA GLN A 59 -0.17 -1.36 -10.26
C GLN A 59 0.68 -1.62 -9.02
N ASN A 60 0.87 -2.89 -8.65
CA ASN A 60 1.72 -3.24 -7.52
C ASN A 60 3.21 -3.27 -7.89
N ALA A 61 4.07 -3.46 -6.90
CA ALA A 61 5.53 -3.49 -7.13
C ALA A 61 6.00 -4.70 -7.98
N ARG A 62 5.14 -5.73 -8.14
CA ARG A 62 5.37 -6.88 -9.03
C ARG A 62 4.90 -6.64 -10.48
N GLY A 63 4.33 -5.47 -10.77
CA GLY A 63 3.78 -5.14 -12.10
C GLY A 63 2.35 -5.64 -12.34
N VAL A 64 1.70 -6.25 -11.34
CA VAL A 64 0.30 -6.67 -11.43
C VAL A 64 -0.60 -5.45 -11.40
N SER A 65 -1.52 -5.35 -12.36
CA SER A 65 -2.48 -4.26 -12.44
C SER A 65 -3.82 -4.69 -11.86
N LYS A 66 -4.45 -3.80 -11.08
CA LYS A 66 -5.76 -4.02 -10.45
C LYS A 66 -6.50 -2.70 -10.35
N THR A 67 -7.81 -2.73 -10.59
CA THR A 67 -8.70 -1.60 -10.31
C THR A 67 -9.23 -1.72 -8.90
N PHE A 68 -9.13 -0.65 -8.13
CA PHE A 68 -9.66 -0.54 -6.78
C PHE A 68 -10.87 0.40 -6.76
N PRO A 69 -11.83 0.18 -5.84
CA PRO A 69 -12.92 1.13 -5.66
C PRO A 69 -12.39 2.49 -5.17
N GLU A 70 -13.00 3.57 -5.63
CA GLU A 70 -12.59 4.94 -5.32
C GLU A 70 -12.69 5.28 -3.82
N ASP A 71 -13.65 4.66 -3.12
CA ASP A 71 -13.90 4.80 -1.69
C ASP A 71 -12.99 3.92 -0.81
N ALA A 72 -12.10 3.11 -1.41
CA ALA A 72 -11.18 2.26 -0.67
C ALA A 72 -10.32 3.07 0.31
N GLU A 73 -10.29 2.65 1.56
CA GLU A 73 -9.36 3.19 2.55
C GLU A 73 -7.97 2.58 2.37
N VAL A 74 -6.98 3.45 2.20
CA VAL A 74 -5.59 3.08 1.96
C VAL A 74 -4.65 3.85 2.89
N VAL A 75 -3.43 3.35 3.03
CA VAL A 75 -2.35 4.05 3.72
C VAL A 75 -1.32 4.48 2.70
N GLU A 76 -1.13 5.80 2.55
CA GLU A 76 -0.07 6.32 1.69
C GLU A 76 1.32 5.89 2.18
N ILE A 77 2.18 5.49 1.25
CA ILE A 77 3.56 5.11 1.52
C ILE A 77 4.52 5.98 0.70
N PRO A 78 5.76 6.22 1.18
CA PRO A 78 6.76 6.93 0.40
C PRO A 78 7.07 6.19 -0.90
N ARG A 79 7.13 6.92 -2.02
CA ARG A 79 7.51 6.35 -3.34
C ARG A 79 8.86 5.63 -3.30
N GLN A 80 9.84 6.17 -2.58
CA GLN A 80 11.14 5.52 -2.39
C GLN A 80 11.02 4.11 -1.77
N GLY A 81 10.03 3.91 -0.89
CA GLY A 81 9.76 2.59 -0.32
C GLY A 81 9.19 1.62 -1.35
N PHE A 82 8.30 2.11 -2.22
CA PHE A 82 7.75 1.34 -3.34
C PHE A 82 8.83 0.98 -4.37
N ASP A 83 9.65 1.94 -4.80
CA ASP A 83 10.69 1.73 -5.81
C ASP A 83 11.69 0.65 -5.36
N ARG A 84 12.07 0.64 -4.08
CA ARG A 84 12.92 -0.42 -3.49
C ARG A 84 12.27 -1.82 -3.52
N LEU A 85 10.94 -1.90 -3.48
CA LEU A 85 10.23 -3.18 -3.60
C LEU A 85 10.21 -3.66 -5.04
N VAL A 86 10.11 -2.73 -6.01
CA VAL A 86 10.22 -3.03 -7.44
C VAL A 86 11.62 -3.55 -7.78
N GLU A 87 12.68 -2.91 -7.28
CA GLU A 87 14.08 -3.33 -7.52
C GLU A 87 14.41 -4.72 -6.94
N ARG A 88 13.65 -5.16 -5.94
CA ARG A 88 13.83 -6.46 -5.26
C ARG A 88 12.94 -7.57 -5.81
N GLY A 89 12.00 -7.21 -6.67
CA GLY A 89 10.96 -8.11 -7.18
C GLY A 89 11.38 -8.82 -8.44
#